data_AF-A0A5Q4VDE5-F1
#
_entry.id   AF-A0A5Q4VDE5-F1
#
_cell.length_a   1.000
_cell.length_b   1.000
_cell.length_c   1.000
_cell.angle_alpha   90.00
_cell.angle_beta   90.00
_cell.angle_gamma   90.00
#
_symmetry.space_group_name_H-M   'P 1'
#
loop_
_entity.id
_entity.type
_entity.pdbx_description
1 polymer ?
#
loop_
_entity_poly.entity_id
_entity_poly.type
_entity_poly.pdbx_seq_one_letter_code
_entity_poly.pdbx_strand_id
1 'polypeptide(L)'
;MKKLLGIVFLLAVAVFFFNSNGTALPPGVIIPDSPVQHENVLPSAFDFNGYRLTPLAHFEMTGRVLARKRYRTDRESDLAPVDLALGWGRMSDTAVLEKIKITQSGRWYRWRTDNFPIPRKEIESSSANMHLIPADTHVKNRVLAAREGDIVRFSGYLVRADAPDGWRWISSLTRTDTGDGACEVVYVKDFFRIQ
;
A
#
# COMPACT_ATOMS: atom_id res chain seq x y z
N MET A 1 7.43 43.31 -6.74
CA MET A 1 8.40 42.29 -7.18
C MET A 1 9.05 41.53 -6.02
N LYS A 2 9.72 42.21 -5.06
CA LYS A 2 10.40 41.53 -3.93
C LYS A 2 9.47 40.67 -3.03
N LYS A 3 8.25 41.13 -2.76
CA LYS A 3 7.24 40.37 -1.97
C LYS A 3 6.75 39.09 -2.68
N LEU A 4 6.64 39.12 -4.01
CA LEU A 4 6.22 37.97 -4.82
C LEU A 4 7.31 36.90 -4.87
N LEU A 5 8.58 37.32 -4.97
CA LEU A 5 9.74 36.43 -4.93
C LEU A 5 9.88 35.70 -3.58
N GLY A 6 9.59 36.40 -2.47
CA GLY A 6 9.57 35.80 -1.13
C GLY A 6 8.50 34.73 -0.95
N ILE A 7 7.31 34.91 -1.54
CA ILE A 7 6.21 33.94 -1.49
C ILE A 7 6.54 32.68 -2.31
N VAL A 8 7.12 32.84 -3.51
CA VAL A 8 7.57 31.71 -4.34
C VAL A 8 8.68 30.92 -3.66
N PHE A 9 9.62 31.62 -3.01
CA PHE A 9 10.69 30.97 -2.24
C PHE A 9 10.14 30.20 -1.04
N LEU A 10 9.21 30.78 -0.26
CA LEU A 10 8.56 30.12 0.87
C LEU A 10 7.75 28.89 0.42
N LEU A 11 7.06 28.96 -0.72
CA LEU A 11 6.36 27.82 -1.31
C LEU A 11 7.34 26.73 -1.78
N ALA A 12 8.45 27.10 -2.41
CA ALA A 12 9.47 26.16 -2.85
C ALA A 12 10.15 25.47 -1.67
N VAL A 13 10.47 26.21 -0.61
CA VAL A 13 11.03 25.68 0.64
C VAL A 13 10.00 24.79 1.34
N ALA A 14 8.73 25.20 1.43
CA ALA A 14 7.68 24.36 1.99
C ALA A 14 7.52 23.06 1.19
N VAL A 15 7.45 23.12 -0.14
CA VAL A 15 7.38 21.93 -1.01
C VAL A 15 8.62 21.04 -0.84
N PHE A 16 9.81 21.64 -0.73
CA PHE A 16 11.05 20.90 -0.50
C PHE A 16 11.05 20.17 0.86
N PHE A 17 10.72 20.87 1.95
CA PHE A 17 10.63 20.27 3.29
C PHE A 17 9.47 19.28 3.46
N PHE A 18 8.35 19.47 2.74
CA PHE A 18 7.25 18.49 2.72
C PHE A 18 7.61 17.24 1.90
N ASN A 19 8.47 17.35 0.89
CA ASN A 19 8.93 16.22 0.08
C ASN A 19 10.15 15.49 0.66
N SER A 20 10.96 16.12 1.53
CA SER A 20 12.25 15.59 1.95
C SER A 20 12.23 14.76 3.26
N ASN A 21 11.08 14.24 3.70
CA ASN A 21 10.96 13.53 4.99
C ASN A 21 10.69 12.03 4.84
N GLY A 22 11.49 11.35 4.02
CA GLY A 22 11.77 9.93 4.13
C GLY A 22 13.24 9.77 4.50
N THR A 23 13.54 9.09 5.60
CA THR A 23 14.91 8.70 5.92
C THR A 23 15.40 7.81 4.78
N ALA A 24 16.45 8.24 4.07
CA ALA A 24 17.03 7.42 3.01
C ALA A 24 17.54 6.12 3.63
N LEU A 25 16.88 5.00 3.33
CA LEU A 25 17.31 3.68 3.80
C LEU A 25 18.59 3.28 3.06
N PRO A 26 19.60 2.71 3.75
CA PRO A 26 20.83 2.29 3.11
C PRO A 26 20.57 1.20 2.05
N PRO A 27 21.45 1.05 1.05
CA PRO A 27 21.39 -0.07 0.09
C PRO A 27 21.40 -1.43 0.79
N GLY A 28 20.70 -2.40 0.19
CA GLY A 28 20.57 -3.77 0.68
C GLY A 28 19.11 -4.20 0.91
N VAL A 29 18.87 -5.51 0.93
CA VAL A 29 17.55 -6.08 1.25
C VAL A 29 17.28 -5.90 2.74
N ILE A 30 16.21 -5.16 3.06
CA ILE A 30 15.84 -4.85 4.45
C ILE A 30 14.68 -5.75 4.91
N ILE A 31 13.87 -6.24 3.97
CA ILE A 31 12.66 -7.02 4.25
C ILE A 31 12.74 -8.29 3.41
N PRO A 32 13.41 -9.36 3.87
CA PRO A 32 13.62 -10.56 3.07
C PRO A 32 12.34 -11.40 2.92
N ASP A 33 11.43 -11.32 3.89
CA ASP A 33 10.27 -12.19 3.99
C ASP A 33 9.12 -11.74 3.08
N SER A 34 8.44 -12.71 2.47
CA SER A 34 7.19 -12.47 1.75
C SER A 34 5.99 -12.38 2.69
N PRO A 35 4.87 -11.78 2.26
CA PRO A 35 3.62 -11.80 3.02
C PRO A 35 3.20 -13.21 3.43
N VAL A 36 2.74 -13.36 4.67
CA VAL A 36 2.22 -14.61 5.22
C VAL A 36 0.71 -14.65 5.00
N GLN A 37 0.24 -15.74 4.41
CA GLN A 37 -1.17 -15.98 4.13
C GLN A 37 -1.55 -17.41 4.54
N HIS A 38 -2.68 -17.58 5.22
CA HIS A 38 -3.24 -18.89 5.53
C HIS A 38 -4.76 -18.84 5.71
N GLU A 39 -5.46 -19.91 5.32
CA GLU A 39 -6.92 -19.97 5.27
C GLU A 39 -7.56 -20.63 6.50
N ASN A 40 -6.74 -21.03 7.49
CA ASN A 40 -7.23 -21.79 8.63
C ASN A 40 -7.99 -20.92 9.64
N VAL A 41 -9.16 -21.38 10.06
CA VAL A 41 -9.96 -20.79 11.16
C VAL A 41 -10.19 -19.29 10.98
N LEU A 42 -11.05 -18.94 10.03
CA LEU A 42 -11.46 -17.56 9.76
C LEU A 42 -12.72 -17.19 10.55
N PRO A 43 -12.89 -15.92 10.97
CA PRO A 43 -14.13 -15.48 11.56
C PRO A 43 -15.27 -15.53 10.52
N SER A 44 -16.51 -15.63 11.02
CA SER A 44 -17.68 -15.47 10.17
C SER A 44 -17.71 -14.07 9.54
N ALA A 45 -18.40 -13.96 8.40
CA ALA A 45 -18.64 -12.67 7.78
C ALA A 45 -19.32 -11.70 8.77
N PHE A 46 -19.02 -10.41 8.67
CA PHE A 46 -19.49 -9.37 9.58
C PHE A 46 -19.83 -8.09 8.82
N ASP A 47 -20.67 -7.25 9.42
CA ASP A 47 -21.06 -5.98 8.81
C ASP A 47 -20.06 -4.88 9.21
N PHE A 48 -19.69 -4.06 8.24
CA PHE A 48 -18.73 -2.98 8.40
C PHE A 48 -19.07 -1.82 7.47
N ASN A 49 -19.38 -0.65 8.03
CA ASN A 49 -19.70 0.58 7.28
C ASN A 49 -20.76 0.40 6.17
N GLY A 50 -21.77 -0.44 6.39
CA GLY A 50 -22.83 -0.71 5.40
C GLY A 50 -22.47 -1.76 4.34
N TYR A 51 -21.33 -2.44 4.49
CA TYR A 51 -20.89 -3.57 3.66
C TYR A 51 -20.85 -4.85 4.49
N ARG A 52 -21.00 -5.99 3.82
CA ARG A 52 -20.74 -7.32 4.39
C ARG A 52 -19.31 -7.73 4.05
N LEU A 53 -18.43 -7.81 5.05
CA LEU A 53 -17.06 -8.30 4.86
C LEU A 53 -16.99 -9.80 5.15
N THR A 54 -16.46 -10.55 4.19
CA THR A 54 -16.19 -11.99 4.31
C THR A 54 -14.66 -12.18 4.34
N PRO A 55 -14.08 -12.60 5.47
CA PRO A 55 -12.68 -13.01 5.54
C PRO A 55 -12.40 -14.20 4.61
N LEU A 56 -11.30 -14.13 3.87
CA LEU A 56 -10.86 -15.13 2.90
C LEU A 56 -9.54 -15.79 3.30
N ALA A 57 -8.65 -15.06 3.97
CA ALA A 57 -7.41 -15.58 4.54
C ALA A 57 -6.91 -14.65 5.66
N HIS A 58 -6.19 -15.20 6.64
CA HIS A 58 -5.34 -14.39 7.50
C HIS A 58 -4.21 -13.83 6.66
N PHE A 59 -3.83 -12.59 6.94
CA PHE A 59 -2.79 -11.89 6.21
C PHE A 59 -1.90 -11.13 7.18
N GLU A 60 -0.60 -11.28 7.00
CA GLU A 60 0.40 -10.48 7.69
C GLU A 60 1.56 -10.17 6.76
N MET A 61 2.07 -8.94 6.82
CA MET A 61 3.30 -8.62 6.11
C MET A 61 4.11 -7.55 6.81
N THR A 62 5.40 -7.55 6.50
CA THR A 62 6.27 -6.38 6.62
C THR A 62 6.63 -5.95 5.20
N GLY A 63 6.65 -4.65 4.91
CA GLY A 63 6.96 -4.13 3.58
C GLY A 63 7.41 -2.68 3.60
N ARG A 64 8.14 -2.30 2.55
CA ARG A 64 8.54 -0.92 2.31
C ARG A 64 7.46 -0.26 1.47
N VAL A 65 6.99 0.92 1.90
CA VAL A 65 6.03 1.70 1.13
C VAL A 65 6.73 2.31 -0.08
N LEU A 66 6.38 1.82 -1.27
CA LEU A 66 6.96 2.26 -2.55
C LEU A 66 6.23 3.47 -3.13
N ALA A 67 4.93 3.55 -2.86
CA ALA A 67 4.09 4.70 -3.18
C ALA A 67 2.84 4.65 -2.32
N ARG A 68 2.17 5.80 -2.17
CA ARG A 68 0.85 5.87 -1.53
C ARG A 68 -0.12 6.72 -2.34
N LYS A 69 -1.39 6.31 -2.35
CA LYS A 69 -2.47 7.12 -2.93
C LYS A 69 -3.68 7.16 -2.01
N ARG A 70 -4.17 8.38 -1.74
CA ARG A 70 -5.40 8.61 -0.98
C ARG A 70 -6.58 8.77 -1.92
N TYR A 71 -7.72 8.23 -1.50
CA TYR A 71 -8.99 8.28 -2.21
C TYR A 71 -10.08 8.78 -1.27
N ARG A 72 -11.07 9.50 -1.84
CA ARG A 72 -12.12 10.18 -1.06
C ARG A 72 -13.48 10.23 -1.77
N THR A 73 -13.56 9.76 -3.01
CA THR A 73 -14.68 10.10 -3.90
C THR A 73 -15.24 8.89 -4.63
N ASP A 74 -14.52 7.79 -4.69
CA ASP A 74 -14.97 6.54 -5.28
C ASP A 74 -15.60 5.63 -4.22
N ARG A 75 -16.37 4.65 -4.68
CA ARG A 75 -17.12 3.73 -3.80
C ARG A 75 -16.20 2.99 -2.84
N GLU A 76 -15.07 2.52 -3.36
CA GLU A 76 -14.03 1.82 -2.62
C GLU A 76 -13.47 2.66 -1.46
N SER A 77 -13.52 4.00 -1.53
CA SER A 77 -12.99 4.88 -0.46
C SER A 77 -13.84 4.88 0.81
N ASP A 78 -15.08 4.38 0.74
CA ASP A 78 -15.90 4.13 1.93
C ASP A 78 -15.23 3.10 2.87
N LEU A 79 -14.49 2.15 2.29
CA LEU A 79 -13.80 1.07 2.99
C LEU A 79 -12.29 1.33 3.08
N ALA A 80 -11.63 1.58 1.95
CA ALA A 80 -10.18 1.72 1.83
C ALA A 80 -9.82 3.16 1.44
N PRO A 81 -9.55 4.06 2.40
CA PRO A 81 -9.22 5.46 2.12
C PRO A 81 -7.80 5.65 1.54
N VAL A 82 -6.96 4.61 1.62
CA VAL A 82 -5.56 4.64 1.16
C VAL A 82 -5.22 3.31 0.50
N ASP A 83 -4.51 3.40 -0.63
CA ASP A 83 -3.77 2.28 -1.19
C ASP A 83 -2.28 2.48 -0.98
N LEU A 84 -1.58 1.41 -0.63
CA LEU A 84 -0.12 1.39 -0.54
C LEU A 84 0.44 0.45 -1.60
N ALA A 85 1.36 0.95 -2.41
CA ALA A 85 2.25 0.08 -3.17
C ALA A 85 3.36 -0.35 -2.21
N LEU A 86 3.55 -1.66 -2.04
CA LEU A 86 4.44 -2.25 -1.05
C LEU A 86 5.45 -3.16 -1.73
N GLY A 87 6.69 -3.16 -1.24
CA GLY A 87 7.78 -4.00 -1.73
C GLY A 87 8.44 -4.78 -0.60
N TRP A 88 8.84 -6.01 -0.91
CA TRP A 88 9.63 -6.90 -0.07
C TRP A 88 10.71 -7.60 -0.93
N GLY A 89 11.55 -8.42 -0.32
CA GLY A 89 12.76 -8.95 -0.97
C GLY A 89 13.61 -7.81 -1.56
N ARG A 90 14.09 -7.96 -2.79
CA ARG A 90 14.85 -6.90 -3.47
C ARG A 90 14.04 -5.67 -3.86
N MET A 91 12.70 -5.74 -3.84
CA MET A 91 11.85 -4.55 -3.95
C MET A 91 11.80 -3.74 -2.64
N SER A 92 12.49 -4.16 -1.57
CA SER A 92 12.77 -3.32 -0.40
C SER A 92 14.10 -2.56 -0.48
N ASP A 93 14.97 -2.91 -1.44
CA ASP A 93 16.35 -2.39 -1.56
C ASP A 93 16.38 -1.03 -2.27
N THR A 94 16.99 -0.03 -1.63
CA THR A 94 17.13 1.32 -2.19
C THR A 94 17.86 1.31 -3.54
N ALA A 95 18.93 0.51 -3.71
CA ALA A 95 19.71 0.48 -4.95
C ALA A 95 18.93 -0.11 -6.15
N VAL A 96 17.91 -0.92 -5.85
CA VAL A 96 16.98 -1.46 -6.85
C VAL A 96 15.90 -0.41 -7.15
N LEU A 97 15.28 0.16 -6.12
CA LEU A 97 14.17 1.10 -6.25
C LEU A 97 14.58 2.42 -6.93
N GLU A 98 15.81 2.89 -6.75
CA GLU A 98 16.33 4.08 -7.46
C GLU A 98 16.31 3.94 -8.99
N LYS A 99 16.28 2.70 -9.50
CA LYS A 99 16.25 2.38 -10.93
C LYS A 99 14.85 2.08 -11.45
N ILE A 100 13.82 2.14 -10.60
CA ILE A 100 12.43 1.82 -10.95
C ILE A 100 11.54 3.02 -10.59
N LYS A 101 10.88 3.61 -11.59
CA LYS A 101 9.87 4.63 -11.32
C LYS A 101 8.54 3.96 -11.03
N ILE A 102 7.99 4.23 -9.84
CA ILE A 102 6.71 3.70 -9.37
C ILE A 102 5.69 4.85 -9.30
N THR A 103 4.44 4.58 -9.69
CA THR A 103 3.33 5.54 -9.66
C THR A 103 2.04 4.84 -9.29
N GLN A 104 1.07 5.56 -8.72
CA GLN A 104 -0.26 5.02 -8.40
C GLN A 104 -1.38 5.92 -8.92
N SER A 105 -2.40 5.31 -9.52
CA SER A 105 -3.65 5.96 -9.90
C SER A 105 -4.76 4.93 -10.17
N GLY A 106 -6.00 5.34 -9.90
CA GLY A 106 -7.19 4.56 -10.25
C GLY A 106 -7.31 3.23 -9.52
N ARG A 107 -6.79 3.11 -8.29
CA ARG A 107 -6.69 1.85 -7.54
C ARG A 107 -5.65 0.86 -8.05
N TRP A 108 -4.69 1.32 -8.86
CA TRP A 108 -3.56 0.51 -9.30
C TRP A 108 -2.22 1.22 -9.10
N TYR A 109 -1.16 0.41 -9.00
CA TYR A 109 0.21 0.89 -9.16
C TYR A 109 0.77 0.50 -10.53
N ARG A 110 1.76 1.26 -10.99
CA ARG A 110 2.50 1.05 -12.23
C ARG A 110 3.97 1.27 -11.95
N TRP A 111 4.81 0.44 -12.55
CA TRP A 111 6.25 0.60 -12.49
C TRP A 111 6.85 0.62 -13.89
N ARG A 112 7.97 1.34 -14.06
CA ARG A 112 8.77 1.33 -15.29
C ARG A 112 10.25 1.41 -14.95
N THR A 113 11.09 0.82 -15.80
CA THR A 113 12.55 0.90 -15.71
C THR A 113 13.13 0.82 -17.11
N ASP A 114 14.22 1.56 -17.36
CA ASP A 114 14.92 1.53 -18.64
C ASP A 114 15.84 0.31 -18.74
N ASN A 115 16.40 -0.13 -17.61
CA ASN A 115 17.24 -1.31 -17.48
C ASN A 115 16.86 -2.08 -16.23
N PHE A 116 16.44 -3.33 -16.38
CA PHE A 116 15.99 -4.18 -15.28
C PHE A 116 17.09 -4.35 -14.20
N PRO A 117 16.92 -3.78 -12.99
CA PRO A 117 17.90 -3.94 -11.90
C PRO A 117 17.84 -5.32 -11.25
N ILE A 118 16.70 -5.99 -11.37
CA ILE A 118 16.42 -7.37 -10.97
C ILE A 118 15.50 -8.00 -12.04
N PRO A 119 15.37 -9.35 -12.11
CA PRO A 119 14.51 -10.00 -13.09
C PRO A 119 13.06 -9.46 -13.02
N ARG A 120 12.45 -9.23 -14.18
CA ARG A 120 11.08 -8.71 -14.31
C ARG A 120 10.07 -9.45 -13.42
N LYS A 121 10.09 -10.78 -13.48
CA LYS A 121 9.20 -11.64 -12.70
C LYS A 121 9.32 -11.40 -11.20
N GLU A 122 10.51 -11.05 -10.72
CA GLU A 122 10.73 -10.74 -9.31
C GLU A 122 10.19 -9.37 -8.91
N ILE A 123 10.27 -8.36 -9.78
CA ILE A 123 9.59 -7.08 -9.53
C ILE A 123 8.09 -7.34 -9.33
N GLU A 124 7.50 -8.14 -10.22
CA GLU A 124 6.08 -8.47 -10.21
C GLU A 124 5.66 -9.31 -9.00
N SER A 125 6.48 -10.28 -8.58
CA SER A 125 6.16 -11.16 -7.45
C SER A 125 6.59 -10.64 -6.08
N SER A 126 7.38 -9.55 -6.03
CA SER A 126 7.91 -8.97 -4.79
C SER A 126 7.39 -7.55 -4.53
N SER A 127 6.38 -7.13 -5.27
CA SER A 127 5.67 -5.89 -5.01
C SER A 127 4.20 -6.00 -5.37
N ALA A 128 3.35 -5.32 -4.61
CA ALA A 128 1.91 -5.35 -4.80
C ALA A 128 1.26 -4.03 -4.38
N ASN A 129 0.06 -3.78 -4.91
CA ASN A 129 -0.78 -2.67 -4.50
C ASN A 129 -1.89 -3.20 -3.60
N MET A 130 -1.92 -2.74 -2.35
CA MET A 130 -2.88 -3.23 -1.36
C MET A 130 -3.85 -2.13 -0.95
N HIS A 131 -5.12 -2.50 -0.91
CA HIS A 131 -6.23 -1.66 -0.49
C HIS A 131 -6.49 -1.89 1.00
N LEU A 132 -6.16 -0.91 1.84
CA LEU A 132 -6.21 -1.09 3.28
C LEU A 132 -7.53 -0.57 3.85
N ILE A 133 -8.36 -1.49 4.34
CA ILE A 133 -9.62 -1.24 5.07
C ILE A 133 -9.29 -1.22 6.58
N PRO A 134 -9.18 -0.06 7.24
CA PRO A 134 -8.79 0.00 8.63
C PRO A 134 -9.93 -0.46 9.54
N ALA A 135 -9.66 -1.36 10.49
CA ALA A 135 -10.66 -1.90 11.41
C ALA A 135 -11.29 -0.83 12.32
N ASP A 136 -10.54 0.22 12.65
CA ASP A 136 -11.01 1.31 13.50
C ASP A 136 -10.28 2.64 13.18
N THR A 137 -10.66 3.69 13.92
CA THR A 137 -10.09 5.04 13.77
C THR A 137 -8.59 5.09 14.13
N HIS A 138 -8.13 4.27 15.07
CA HIS A 138 -6.71 4.21 15.45
C HIS A 138 -5.87 3.66 14.30
N VAL A 139 -6.25 2.49 13.76
CA VAL A 139 -5.60 1.89 12.58
C VAL A 139 -5.67 2.84 11.39
N LYS A 140 -6.83 3.47 11.15
CA LYS A 140 -7.03 4.43 10.07
C LYS A 140 -6.02 5.57 10.12
N ASN A 141 -5.80 6.15 11.29
CA ASN A 141 -4.85 7.24 11.47
C ASN A 141 -3.41 6.79 11.18
N ARG A 142 -3.04 5.56 11.59
CA ARG A 142 -1.70 5.01 11.33
C ARG A 142 -1.47 4.71 9.85
N VAL A 143 -2.44 4.09 9.18
CA VAL A 143 -2.42 3.85 7.73
C VAL A 143 -2.31 5.17 6.97
N LEU A 144 -3.08 6.19 7.36
CA LEU A 144 -3.03 7.52 6.74
C LEU A 144 -1.66 8.21 6.95
N ALA A 145 -0.99 7.94 8.07
CA ALA A 145 0.29 8.54 8.40
C ALA A 145 1.48 7.91 7.67
N ALA A 146 1.33 6.70 7.11
CA ALA A 146 2.37 6.03 6.35
C ALA A 146 2.82 6.87 5.14
N ARG A 147 4.12 6.89 4.89
CA ARG A 147 4.79 7.67 3.85
C ARG A 147 5.59 6.75 2.94
N GLU A 148 5.88 7.25 1.74
CA GLU A 148 6.82 6.59 0.85
C GLU A 148 8.20 6.49 1.52
N GLY A 149 8.80 5.31 1.44
CA GLY A 149 10.04 4.96 2.13
C GLY A 149 9.84 4.29 3.50
N ASP A 150 8.70 4.50 4.16
CA ASP A 150 8.45 3.91 5.48
C ASP A 150 8.50 2.37 5.42
N ILE A 151 8.99 1.75 6.48
CA ILE A 151 8.84 0.32 6.70
C ILE A 151 7.61 0.11 7.57
N VAL A 152 6.65 -0.66 7.07
CA VAL A 152 5.40 -0.93 7.77
C VAL A 152 5.21 -2.42 7.99
N ARG A 153 4.62 -2.78 9.14
CA ARG A 153 4.12 -4.12 9.42
C ARG A 153 2.64 -4.04 9.74
N PHE A 154 1.84 -4.91 9.15
CA PHE A 154 0.41 -4.96 9.45
C PHE A 154 -0.14 -6.37 9.33
N SER A 155 -1.27 -6.58 9.99
CA SER A 155 -1.97 -7.86 10.01
C SER A 155 -3.48 -7.68 9.99
N GLY A 156 -4.18 -8.74 9.57
CA GLY A 156 -5.63 -8.78 9.49
C GLY A 156 -6.10 -9.88 8.55
N TYR A 157 -7.04 -9.54 7.66
CA TYR A 157 -7.64 -10.51 6.75
C TYR A 157 -7.65 -10.01 5.31
N LEU A 158 -7.34 -10.88 4.35
CA LEU A 158 -7.81 -10.69 2.98
C LEU A 158 -9.33 -10.86 2.99
N VAL A 159 -10.06 -9.96 2.37
CA VAL A 159 -11.53 -9.95 2.43
C VAL A 159 -12.19 -9.84 1.07
N ARG A 160 -13.43 -10.33 0.98
CA ARG A 160 -14.42 -9.85 0.03
C ARG A 160 -15.36 -8.88 0.74
N ALA A 161 -15.67 -7.76 0.10
CA ALA A 161 -16.74 -6.86 0.50
C ALA A 161 -17.93 -6.99 -0.46
N ASP A 162 -19.13 -7.12 0.09
CA ASP A 162 -20.39 -7.13 -0.65
C ASP A 162 -21.28 -5.97 -0.16
N ALA A 163 -22.00 -5.31 -1.07
CA ALA A 163 -23.02 -4.30 -0.74
C ALA A 163 -24.43 -4.77 -1.16
N PRO A 164 -25.51 -4.22 -0.56
CA PRO A 164 -26.88 -4.65 -0.84
C PRO A 164 -27.34 -4.45 -2.29
N ASP A 165 -26.70 -3.52 -3.01
CA ASP A 165 -26.95 -3.22 -4.43
C ASP A 165 -26.27 -4.20 -5.41
N GLY A 166 -25.57 -5.22 -4.89
CA GLY A 166 -24.87 -6.22 -5.68
C GLY A 166 -23.42 -5.85 -6.01
N TRP A 167 -22.93 -4.68 -5.58
CA TRP A 167 -21.51 -4.33 -5.71
C TRP A 167 -20.64 -5.31 -4.90
N ARG A 168 -19.48 -5.67 -5.49
CA ARG A 168 -18.50 -6.58 -4.88
C ARG A 168 -17.09 -6.09 -5.09
N TRP A 169 -16.26 -6.30 -4.08
CA TRP A 169 -14.82 -6.12 -4.17
C TRP A 169 -14.12 -7.30 -3.51
N ILE A 170 -13.34 -8.05 -4.28
CA ILE A 170 -12.75 -9.32 -3.86
C ILE A 170 -11.24 -9.16 -3.86
N SER A 171 -10.60 -9.50 -2.74
CA SER A 171 -9.13 -9.59 -2.66
C SER A 171 -8.59 -10.66 -3.59
N SER A 172 -7.45 -10.39 -4.25
CA SER A 172 -6.62 -11.48 -4.72
C SER A 172 -6.13 -12.34 -3.55
N LEU A 173 -6.05 -13.65 -3.78
CA LEU A 173 -5.41 -14.64 -2.91
C LEU A 173 -4.14 -15.23 -3.55
N THR A 174 -3.86 -14.86 -4.80
CA THR A 174 -2.71 -15.35 -5.55
C THR A 174 -1.56 -14.37 -5.39
N ARG A 175 -0.33 -14.87 -5.30
CA ARG A 175 0.84 -14.01 -5.08
C ARG A 175 1.53 -13.51 -6.35
N THR A 176 1.32 -14.23 -7.45
CA THR A 176 2.03 -14.05 -8.72
C THR A 176 1.12 -13.60 -9.86
N ASP A 177 -0.12 -13.25 -9.55
CA ASP A 177 -1.03 -12.65 -10.52
C ASP A 177 -0.67 -11.19 -10.77
N THR A 178 -1.04 -10.70 -11.94
CA THR A 178 -0.79 -9.33 -12.37
C THR A 178 -2.01 -8.84 -13.14
N GLY A 179 -2.22 -7.53 -13.15
CA GLY A 179 -3.33 -6.91 -13.86
C GLY A 179 -4.57 -6.73 -12.99
N ASP A 180 -5.74 -6.67 -13.64
CA ASP A 180 -6.99 -6.37 -12.96
C ASP A 180 -7.42 -7.52 -12.03
N GLY A 181 -7.86 -7.18 -10.83
CA GLY A 181 -8.20 -8.16 -9.78
C GLY A 181 -7.00 -8.78 -9.04
N ALA A 182 -5.76 -8.43 -9.38
CA ALA A 182 -4.56 -8.93 -8.70
C ALA A 182 -4.22 -8.20 -7.38
N CYS A 183 -4.99 -7.18 -7.01
CA CYS A 183 -4.72 -6.37 -5.83
C CYS A 183 -5.39 -6.98 -4.60
N GLU A 184 -4.70 -6.93 -3.47
CA GLU A 184 -5.19 -7.41 -2.20
C GLU A 184 -6.12 -6.38 -1.56
N VAL A 185 -7.26 -6.85 -1.04
CA VAL A 185 -8.18 -6.05 -0.24
C VAL A 185 -8.06 -6.54 1.20
N VAL A 186 -7.43 -5.72 2.05
CA VAL A 186 -7.01 -6.14 3.38
C VAL A 186 -7.81 -5.41 4.44
N TYR A 187 -8.59 -6.14 5.24
CA TYR A 187 -9.11 -5.64 6.50
C TYR A 187 -8.00 -5.64 7.55
N VAL A 188 -7.50 -4.47 7.90
CA VAL A 188 -6.33 -4.28 8.75
C VAL A 188 -6.75 -4.10 10.20
N LYS A 189 -6.29 -5.01 11.06
CA LYS A 189 -6.54 -4.96 12.51
C LYS A 189 -5.41 -4.26 13.26
N ASP A 190 -4.18 -4.48 12.82
CA ASP A 190 -2.99 -3.91 13.42
C ASP A 190 -2.11 -3.32 12.33
N PHE A 191 -1.55 -2.13 12.59
CA PHE A 191 -0.67 -1.46 11.64
C PHE A 191 0.43 -0.72 12.38
N PHE A 192 1.69 -0.99 12.06
CA PHE A 192 2.87 -0.41 12.69
C PHE A 192 3.78 0.19 11.64
N ARG A 193 4.26 1.40 11.89
CA ARG A 193 5.44 1.94 11.20
C ARG A 193 6.66 1.64 12.05
N ILE A 194 7.61 0.93 11.47
CA ILE A 194 8.84 0.47 12.12
C ILE A 194 9.95 1.51 11.94
N GLN A 195 10.00 2.17 10.78
CA GLN A 195 10.96 3.22 10.45
C GLN A 195 10.33 4.25 9.51
#